data_AF-A0A9D6WKW7-F1
#
_entry.id   AF-A0A9D6WKW7-F1
#
_cell.length_a   1.000
_cell.length_b   1.000
_cell.length_c   1.000
_cell.angle_alpha   90.00
_cell.angle_beta   90.00
_cell.angle_gamma   90.00
#
_symmetry.space_group_name_H-M   'P 1'
#
loop_
_entity.id
_entity.type
_entity.pdbx_description
1 polymer ?
#
loop_
_entity_poly.entity_id
_entity_poly.type
_entity_poly.pdbx_seq_one_letter_code
_entity_poly.pdbx_strand_id
1 'polypeptide(L)'
;MDSQPAAPLSDVVAAPAPVVPPANAKWYVVHTYSGHENKVATNLRQRIETMKLEDKIFDIIVPTRNTVVVRHGKKEDIKEKIFPGYIIVRMVLDDTSWLAVRTTQGVTAFVGAGNKPTAISEKEVETIKKFMALEAPKYKAAFSVGEAVKIVDGPFADFLGTIDTIDEAKGKVKVLVSIFGRETPVELDFLQVAKL
;
A
#
# COMPACT_ATOMS: atom_id res chain seq x y z
N MET A 1 -34.00 17.53 -54.47
CA MET A 1 -33.80 16.24 -53.79
C MET A 1 -32.49 16.35 -53.04
N ASP A 2 -32.52 17.01 -51.88
CA ASP A 2 -31.35 17.26 -51.05
C ASP A 2 -31.43 16.29 -49.87
N SER A 3 -30.79 15.14 -50.03
CA SER A 3 -30.73 14.10 -49.01
C SER A 3 -29.65 14.46 -47.99
N GLN A 4 -30.09 14.90 -46.83
CA GLN A 4 -29.26 15.20 -45.67
C GLN A 4 -28.54 13.93 -45.17
N PRO A 5 -27.26 14.00 -44.76
CA PRO A 5 -26.52 12.84 -44.29
C PRO A 5 -26.90 12.50 -42.84
N ALA A 6 -27.00 11.21 -42.54
CA ALA A 6 -27.20 10.68 -41.20
C ALA A 6 -25.98 10.96 -40.32
N ALA A 7 -26.19 11.61 -39.17
CA ALA A 7 -25.19 11.75 -38.13
C ALA A 7 -24.99 10.41 -37.38
N PRO A 8 -23.76 10.05 -36.97
CA PRO A 8 -23.54 8.83 -36.20
C PRO A 8 -24.01 9.02 -34.74
N LEU A 9 -24.78 8.05 -34.26
CA LEU A 9 -25.10 7.90 -32.83
C LEU A 9 -23.79 7.65 -32.07
N SER A 10 -23.38 8.62 -31.27
CA SER A 10 -22.29 8.46 -30.33
C SER A 10 -22.84 7.72 -29.11
N ASP A 11 -22.58 6.41 -29.03
CA ASP A 11 -22.75 5.65 -27.79
C ASP A 11 -21.74 6.17 -26.77
N VAL A 12 -22.15 7.20 -26.02
CA VAL A 12 -21.47 7.59 -24.79
C VAL A 12 -21.79 6.50 -23.78
N VAL A 13 -20.89 5.52 -23.67
CA VAL A 13 -20.92 4.53 -22.60
C VAL A 13 -20.82 5.29 -21.28
N ALA A 14 -21.97 5.50 -20.63
CA ALA A 14 -22.03 6.09 -19.31
C ALA A 14 -21.18 5.23 -18.37
N ALA A 15 -20.14 5.83 -17.78
CA ALA A 15 -19.40 5.18 -16.70
C ALA A 15 -20.40 4.70 -15.65
N PRO A 16 -20.35 3.42 -15.21
CA PRO A 16 -21.29 2.93 -14.21
C PRO A 16 -21.19 3.82 -12.97
N ALA A 17 -22.34 4.30 -12.50
CA ALA A 17 -22.42 5.11 -11.29
C ALA A 17 -21.67 4.41 -10.14
N PRO A 18 -20.97 5.14 -9.26
CA PRO A 18 -20.29 4.53 -8.13
C PRO A 18 -21.32 3.78 -7.29
N VAL A 19 -21.20 2.46 -7.27
CA VAL A 19 -22.08 1.57 -6.51
C VAL A 19 -21.87 1.93 -5.04
N VAL A 20 -22.84 2.60 -4.41
CA VAL A 20 -22.74 2.95 -3.00
C VAL A 20 -22.71 1.65 -2.23
N PRO A 21 -21.62 1.34 -1.50
CA PRO A 21 -21.51 0.09 -0.80
C PRO A 21 -22.56 0.01 0.31
N PRO A 22 -23.24 -1.14 0.48
CA PRO A 22 -24.25 -1.33 1.50
C PRO A 22 -23.63 -1.28 2.90
N ALA A 23 -24.44 -1.01 3.93
CA ALA A 23 -23.98 -0.82 5.31
C ALA A 23 -23.25 -2.04 5.91
N ASN A 24 -23.43 -3.23 5.34
CA ASN A 24 -22.75 -4.47 5.74
C ASN A 24 -21.41 -4.69 5.02
N ALA A 25 -21.03 -3.86 4.04
CA ALA A 25 -19.74 -3.92 3.40
C ALA A 25 -18.65 -3.41 4.36
N LYS A 26 -17.65 -4.25 4.60
CA LYS A 26 -16.53 -3.94 5.51
C LYS A 26 -15.21 -4.02 4.75
N TRP A 27 -14.20 -3.38 5.31
CA TRP A 27 -12.85 -3.44 4.81
C TRP A 27 -12.12 -4.63 5.39
N TYR A 28 -11.41 -5.37 4.55
CA TYR A 28 -10.64 -6.53 4.94
C TYR A 28 -9.23 -6.43 4.36
N VAL A 29 -8.25 -6.92 5.10
CA VAL A 29 -6.86 -6.96 4.65
C VAL A 29 -6.55 -8.36 4.12
N VAL A 30 -5.93 -8.40 2.95
CA VAL A 30 -5.53 -9.62 2.26
C VAL A 30 -4.02 -9.62 2.10
N HIS A 31 -3.40 -10.70 2.55
CA HIS A 31 -1.98 -10.92 2.39
C HIS A 31 -1.71 -11.58 1.03
N THR A 32 -0.69 -11.08 0.35
CA THR A 32 -0.28 -11.43 -1.00
C THR A 32 1.23 -11.57 -1.04
N TYR A 33 1.76 -12.21 -2.08
CA TYR A 33 3.20 -12.21 -2.28
C TYR A 33 3.71 -10.80 -2.59
N SER A 34 4.73 -10.36 -1.85
CA SER A 34 5.41 -9.09 -2.12
C SER A 34 5.90 -9.05 -3.56
N GLY A 35 5.62 -7.96 -4.29
CA GLY A 35 5.90 -7.88 -5.73
C GLY A 35 4.69 -8.10 -6.62
N HIS A 36 3.66 -8.79 -6.12
CA HIS A 36 2.49 -9.17 -6.90
C HIS A 36 1.23 -8.39 -6.54
N GLU A 37 1.27 -7.42 -5.63
CA GLU A 37 0.09 -6.73 -5.10
C GLU A 37 -0.75 -6.07 -6.20
N ASN A 38 -0.09 -5.36 -7.12
CA ASN A 38 -0.76 -4.74 -8.27
C ASN A 38 -1.35 -5.80 -9.21
N LYS A 39 -0.64 -6.91 -9.43
CA LYS A 39 -1.11 -8.01 -10.27
C LYS A 39 -2.32 -8.71 -9.63
N VAL A 40 -2.29 -8.93 -8.32
CA VAL A 40 -3.41 -9.49 -7.55
C VAL A 40 -4.62 -8.56 -7.62
N ALA A 41 -4.42 -7.25 -7.45
CA ALA A 41 -5.51 -6.28 -7.56
C ALA A 41 -6.16 -6.30 -8.95
N THR A 42 -5.37 -6.37 -10.02
CA THR A 42 -5.88 -6.51 -11.40
C THR A 42 -6.62 -7.84 -11.60
N ASN A 43 -6.03 -8.96 -11.20
CA ASN A 43 -6.65 -10.28 -11.30
C ASN A 43 -7.97 -10.34 -10.53
N LEU A 44 -8.01 -9.73 -9.34
CA LEU A 44 -9.20 -9.68 -8.51
C LEU A 44 -10.30 -8.84 -9.17
N ARG A 45 -9.97 -7.68 -9.75
CA ARG A 45 -10.94 -6.88 -10.53
C ARG A 45 -11.54 -7.67 -11.69
N GLN A 46 -10.70 -8.33 -12.49
CA GLN A 46 -11.16 -9.17 -13.58
C GLN A 46 -12.06 -10.31 -13.10
N ARG A 47 -11.73 -10.90 -11.95
CA ARG A 47 -12.52 -11.98 -11.36
C ARG A 47 -13.86 -11.50 -10.81
N ILE A 48 -13.91 -10.31 -10.23
CA ILE A 48 -15.16 -9.66 -9.81
C ILE A 48 -16.10 -9.52 -11.01
N GLU A 49 -15.58 -9.02 -12.13
CA GLU A 49 -16.35 -8.85 -13.37
C GLU A 49 -16.81 -10.21 -13.96
N THR A 50 -15.90 -11.17 -14.04
CA THR A 50 -16.21 -12.50 -14.62
C THR A 50 -17.23 -13.28 -13.78
N MET A 51 -17.17 -13.14 -12.45
CA MET A 51 -18.07 -13.83 -11.52
C MET A 51 -19.31 -13.01 -11.15
N LYS A 52 -19.47 -11.80 -11.71
CA LYS A 52 -20.55 -10.86 -11.41
C LYS A 52 -20.68 -10.57 -9.90
N LEU A 53 -19.58 -10.21 -9.27
CA LEU A 53 -19.48 -9.93 -7.83
C LEU A 53 -19.35 -8.43 -7.52
N GLU A 54 -19.69 -7.55 -8.46
CA GLU A 54 -19.64 -6.09 -8.30
C GLU A 54 -20.60 -5.59 -7.21
N ASP A 55 -21.64 -6.37 -6.92
CA ASP A 55 -22.59 -6.15 -5.84
C ASP A 55 -22.05 -6.57 -4.46
N LYS A 56 -20.88 -7.23 -4.42
CA LYS A 56 -20.26 -7.74 -3.19
C LYS A 56 -18.89 -7.16 -2.92
N ILE A 57 -18.07 -6.91 -3.94
CA ILE A 57 -16.72 -6.36 -3.80
C ILE A 57 -16.66 -5.01 -4.50
N PHE A 58 -16.43 -3.95 -3.74
CA PHE A 58 -16.63 -2.56 -4.18
C PHE A 58 -15.33 -1.83 -4.44
N ASP A 59 -14.34 -2.01 -3.56
CA ASP A 59 -13.08 -1.27 -3.65
C ASP A 59 -11.90 -2.20 -3.38
N ILE A 60 -10.81 -1.98 -4.13
CA ILE A 60 -9.52 -2.64 -3.91
C ILE A 60 -8.44 -1.55 -3.88
N ILE A 61 -7.75 -1.46 -2.75
CA ILE A 61 -6.67 -0.50 -2.51
C ILE A 61 -5.36 -1.28 -2.37
N VAL A 62 -4.38 -0.88 -3.17
CA VAL A 62 -2.99 -1.30 -2.98
C VAL A 62 -2.25 -0.15 -2.27
N PRO A 63 -1.78 -0.34 -1.03
CA PRO A 63 -1.12 0.69 -0.25
C PRO A 63 0.28 1.00 -0.81
N THR A 64 0.30 1.85 -1.83
CA THR A 64 1.50 2.39 -2.46
C THR A 64 1.48 3.91 -2.41
N ARG A 65 2.66 4.52 -2.34
CA ARG A 65 2.87 5.97 -2.37
C ARG A 65 3.76 6.31 -3.56
N ASN A 66 3.52 7.45 -4.20
CA ASN A 66 4.46 7.98 -5.18
C ASN A 66 5.60 8.70 -4.46
N THR A 67 6.84 8.29 -4.74
CA THR A 67 8.07 8.94 -4.28
C THR A 67 8.90 9.38 -5.48
N VAL A 68 9.64 10.47 -5.35
CA VAL A 68 10.53 10.96 -6.42
C VAL A 68 11.95 10.52 -6.09
N VAL A 69 12.49 9.57 -6.85
CA VAL A 69 13.89 9.14 -6.70
C VAL A 69 14.72 9.79 -7.79
N VAL A 70 15.86 10.38 -7.41
CA VAL A 70 16.82 10.91 -8.37
C VAL A 70 17.81 9.81 -8.72
N ARG A 71 17.65 9.19 -9.90
CA ARG A 71 18.63 8.24 -10.45
C ARG A 71 19.33 8.90 -11.65
N HIS A 72 20.67 8.93 -11.62
CA HIS A 72 21.49 9.50 -12.69
C HIS A 72 21.13 10.95 -13.09
N GLY A 73 20.76 11.78 -12.10
CA GLY A 73 20.38 13.18 -12.33
C GLY A 73 18.98 13.39 -12.93
N LYS A 74 18.23 12.31 -13.20
CA LYS A 74 16.82 12.38 -13.62
C LYS A 74 15.91 12.07 -12.43
N LYS A 75 14.87 12.88 -12.25
CA LYS A 75 13.80 12.65 -11.29
C LYS A 75 12.87 11.59 -11.89
N GLU A 76 12.77 10.43 -11.26
CA GLU A 76 11.82 9.39 -11.61
C GLU A 76 10.79 9.24 -10.49
N ASP A 77 9.51 9.26 -10.86
CA ASP A 77 8.41 8.94 -9.95
C ASP A 77 8.34 7.41 -9.78
N ILE A 78 8.72 6.93 -8.61
CA ILE A 78 8.67 5.51 -8.25
C ILE A 78 7.50 5.28 -7.29
N LYS A 79 6.78 4.18 -7.46
CA LYS A 79 5.76 3.75 -6.50
C LYS A 79 6.41 2.96 -5.37
N GLU A 80 6.60 3.60 -4.23
CA GLU A 80 7.01 2.97 -3.00
C GLU A 80 5.85 2.18 -2.39
N LYS A 81 6.12 1.00 -1.85
CA LYS A 81 5.11 0.16 -1.20
C LYS A 81 5.13 0.45 0.29
N ILE A 82 4.05 1.04 0.80
CA ILE A 82 3.91 1.33 2.24
C ILE A 82 3.76 0.03 3.02
N PHE A 83 2.94 -0.90 2.49
CA PHE A 83 2.75 -2.24 3.07
C PHE A 83 2.99 -3.29 1.99
N PRO A 84 4.26 -3.70 1.76
CA PRO A 84 4.57 -4.75 0.80
C PRO A 84 3.88 -6.05 1.21
N GLY A 85 3.27 -6.74 0.23
CA GLY A 85 2.52 -7.96 0.45
C GLY A 85 1.07 -7.77 0.94
N TYR A 86 0.54 -6.55 1.01
CA TYR A 86 -0.84 -6.33 1.47
C TYR A 86 -1.70 -5.62 0.44
N ILE A 87 -2.96 -6.02 0.36
CA ILE A 87 -4.03 -5.27 -0.30
C ILE A 87 -5.22 -5.14 0.65
N ILE A 88 -5.98 -4.07 0.48
CA ILE A 88 -7.15 -3.77 1.30
C ILE A 88 -8.38 -3.84 0.38
N VAL A 89 -9.38 -4.60 0.77
CA VAL A 89 -10.56 -4.88 -0.07
C VAL A 89 -11.82 -4.54 0.71
N ARG A 90 -12.71 -3.73 0.11
CA ARG A 90 -14.04 -3.46 0.64
C ARG A 90 -15.01 -4.47 0.05
N MET A 91 -15.60 -5.31 0.89
CA MET A 91 -16.58 -6.29 0.44
C MET A 91 -17.64 -6.62 1.49
N VAL A 92 -18.78 -7.15 1.04
CA VAL A 92 -19.67 -7.94 1.87
C VAL A 92 -19.06 -9.33 2.02
N LEU A 93 -18.85 -9.77 3.26
CA LEU A 93 -18.28 -11.09 3.54
C LEU A 93 -19.36 -12.16 3.43
N ASP A 94 -19.27 -12.97 2.39
CA ASP A 94 -20.01 -14.22 2.23
C ASP A 94 -19.08 -15.30 1.66
N ASP A 95 -19.57 -16.54 1.55
CA ASP A 95 -18.74 -17.66 1.07
C ASP A 95 -18.23 -17.46 -0.36
N THR A 96 -18.98 -16.75 -1.19
CA THR A 96 -18.63 -16.52 -2.60
C THR A 96 -17.55 -15.46 -2.73
N SER A 97 -17.72 -14.29 -2.10
CA SER A 97 -16.76 -13.20 -2.09
C SER A 97 -15.46 -13.62 -1.39
N TRP A 98 -15.58 -14.36 -0.29
CA TRP A 98 -14.44 -14.94 0.41
C TRP A 98 -13.66 -15.90 -0.47
N LEU A 99 -14.33 -16.84 -1.14
CA LEU A 99 -13.67 -17.82 -2.01
C LEU A 99 -13.06 -17.15 -3.25
N ALA A 100 -13.74 -16.18 -3.85
CA ALA A 100 -13.24 -15.45 -5.01
C ALA A 100 -11.90 -14.76 -4.69
N VAL A 101 -11.82 -14.09 -3.54
CA VAL A 101 -10.58 -13.42 -3.11
C VAL A 101 -9.52 -14.46 -2.73
N ARG A 102 -9.84 -15.46 -1.91
CA ARG A 102 -8.87 -16.47 -1.44
C ARG A 102 -8.27 -17.31 -2.56
N THR A 103 -9.03 -17.58 -3.62
CA THR A 103 -8.56 -18.38 -4.77
C THR A 103 -7.92 -17.55 -5.87
N THR A 104 -7.80 -16.22 -5.68
CA THR A 104 -7.12 -15.36 -6.63
C THR A 104 -5.61 -15.61 -6.59
N GLN A 105 -4.99 -15.81 -7.76
CA GLN A 105 -3.56 -16.09 -7.85
C GLN A 105 -2.74 -14.95 -7.23
N GLY A 106 -1.87 -15.31 -6.29
CA GLY A 106 -1.00 -14.37 -5.58
C GLY A 106 -1.53 -13.96 -4.21
N VAL A 107 -2.78 -14.29 -3.89
CA VAL A 107 -3.32 -14.22 -2.52
C VAL A 107 -2.82 -15.42 -1.73
N THR A 108 -2.41 -15.16 -0.48
CA THR A 108 -1.93 -16.20 0.44
C THR A 108 -2.93 -16.46 1.55
N ALA A 109 -3.47 -15.39 2.16
CA ALA A 109 -4.41 -15.49 3.26
C ALA A 109 -5.17 -14.18 3.45
N PHE A 110 -6.32 -14.27 4.12
CA PHE A 110 -6.92 -13.12 4.76
C PHE A 110 -6.24 -12.86 6.11
N VAL A 111 -6.08 -11.60 6.48
CA VAL A 111 -5.61 -11.24 7.81
C VAL A 111 -6.77 -11.36 8.80
N GLY A 112 -6.55 -12.12 9.87
CA GLY A 112 -7.52 -12.24 10.95
C GLY A 112 -7.20 -13.38 11.93
N ALA A 113 -8.11 -13.61 12.87
CA ALA A 113 -7.97 -14.67 13.85
C ALA A 113 -8.25 -16.04 13.18
N GLY A 114 -7.19 -16.76 12.84
CA GLY A 114 -7.27 -18.07 12.18
C GLY A 114 -7.68 -17.97 10.71
N ASN A 115 -8.72 -18.71 10.31
CA ASN A 115 -9.22 -18.72 8.92
C ASN A 115 -10.33 -17.68 8.65
N LYS A 116 -10.73 -16.89 9.67
CA LYS A 116 -11.78 -15.87 9.53
C LYS A 116 -11.18 -14.49 9.30
N PRO A 117 -11.60 -13.76 8.26
CA PRO A 117 -11.09 -12.42 7.99
C PRO A 117 -11.56 -11.43 9.05
N THR A 118 -10.64 -10.62 9.56
CA THR A 118 -10.96 -9.54 10.50
C THR A 118 -11.24 -8.26 9.71
N ALA A 119 -12.37 -7.63 10.00
CA ALA A 119 -12.71 -6.34 9.40
C ALA A 119 -11.90 -5.22 10.07
N ILE A 120 -11.35 -4.32 9.26
CA ILE A 120 -10.75 -3.07 9.72
C ILE A 120 -11.77 -1.94 9.63
N SER A 121 -11.61 -0.94 10.50
CA SER A 121 -12.51 0.21 10.57
C SER A 121 -12.28 1.17 9.41
N GLU A 122 -13.32 1.92 9.03
CA GLU A 122 -13.22 2.96 8.00
C GLU A 122 -12.16 4.02 8.38
N LYS A 123 -12.01 4.32 9.67
CA LYS A 123 -11.00 5.25 10.20
C LYS A 123 -9.57 4.79 9.92
N GLU A 124 -9.29 3.50 10.07
CA GLU A 124 -7.96 2.93 9.76
C GLU A 124 -7.69 3.00 8.27
N VAL A 125 -8.66 2.67 7.43
CA VAL A 125 -8.53 2.78 5.97
C VAL A 125 -8.33 4.23 5.53
N GLU A 126 -9.06 5.17 6.13
CA GLU A 126 -8.88 6.59 5.86
C GLU A 126 -7.49 7.07 6.28
N THR A 127 -6.97 6.57 7.40
CA THR A 127 -5.59 6.85 7.85
C THR A 127 -4.56 6.32 6.85
N ILE A 128 -4.75 5.12 6.32
CA ILE A 128 -3.89 4.53 5.27
C ILE A 128 -4.00 5.35 3.98
N LYS A 129 -5.21 5.75 3.56
CA LYS A 129 -5.42 6.61 2.39
C LYS A 129 -4.73 7.96 2.55
N LYS A 130 -4.83 8.59 3.74
CA LYS A 130 -4.10 9.82 4.07
C LYS A 130 -2.60 9.60 3.97
N PHE A 131 -2.10 8.49 4.51
CA PHE A 131 -0.68 8.14 4.42
C PHE A 131 -0.23 7.93 2.96
N MET A 132 -1.06 7.34 2.09
CA MET A 132 -0.78 7.23 0.64
C MET A 132 -0.76 8.61 -0.06
N ALA A 133 -1.61 9.54 0.37
CA ALA A 133 -1.75 10.87 -0.21
C ALA A 133 -0.69 11.89 0.27
N LEU A 134 -0.08 11.64 1.44
CA LEU A 134 1.07 12.42 1.89
C LEU A 134 2.23 12.19 0.91
N GLU A 135 2.61 13.25 0.18
CA GLU A 135 3.87 13.27 -0.55
C GLU A 135 5.01 13.01 0.45
N ALA A 136 5.94 12.13 0.08
CA ALA A 136 7.12 11.90 0.90
C ALA A 136 7.80 13.25 1.18
N PRO A 137 8.11 13.59 2.45
CA PRO A 137 8.75 14.85 2.77
C PRO A 137 10.06 14.97 1.98
N LYS A 138 10.11 15.92 1.05
CA LYS A 138 11.29 16.24 0.24
C LYS A 138 12.37 16.88 1.11
N TYR A 139 13.07 16.20 2.01
CA TYR A 139 14.31 16.81 2.55
C TYR A 139 15.42 15.82 2.88
N LYS A 140 16.56 16.08 2.24
CA LYS A 140 17.90 15.63 2.59
C LYS A 140 18.11 15.80 4.10
N ALA A 141 18.13 14.71 4.85
CA ALA A 141 18.70 14.75 6.18
C ALA A 141 20.19 14.40 6.06
N ALA A 142 21.05 15.38 6.35
CA ALA A 142 22.50 15.26 6.31
C ALA A 142 22.98 14.44 7.52
N PHE A 143 22.83 13.12 7.43
CA PHE A 143 23.39 12.18 8.40
C PHE A 143 24.78 11.74 7.95
N SER A 144 25.68 11.47 8.90
CA SER A 144 27.01 10.92 8.63
C SER A 144 27.20 9.54 9.25
N VAL A 145 27.96 8.66 8.59
CA VAL A 145 28.37 7.37 9.16
C VAL A 145 29.20 7.63 10.43
N GLY A 146 28.93 6.88 11.49
CA GLY A 146 29.55 7.01 12.82
C GLY A 146 28.83 7.98 13.76
N GLU A 147 27.74 8.60 13.32
CA GLU A 147 26.98 9.57 14.11
C GLU A 147 25.99 8.90 15.06
N ALA A 148 25.88 9.43 16.28
CA ALA A 148 24.92 8.96 17.27
C ALA A 148 23.52 9.49 16.94
N VAL A 149 22.56 8.57 16.88
CA VAL A 149 21.16 8.88 16.58
C VAL A 149 20.24 8.23 17.60
N LYS A 150 19.13 8.91 17.88
CA LYS A 150 18.01 8.38 18.63
C LYS A 150 16.94 7.93 17.66
N ILE A 151 16.43 6.73 17.85
CA ILE A 151 15.31 6.23 17.06
C ILE A 151 14.03 6.84 17.62
N VAL A 152 13.27 7.54 16.78
CA VAL A 152 12.06 8.28 17.18
C VAL A 152 10.77 7.58 16.77
N ASP A 153 10.86 6.55 15.93
CA ASP A 153 9.71 5.84 15.40
C ASP A 153 10.01 4.34 15.17
N GLY A 154 8.97 3.51 15.23
CA GLY A 154 9.06 2.06 15.10
C GLY A 154 9.30 1.29 16.41
N PRO A 155 9.48 -0.04 16.34
CA PRO A 155 9.57 -0.91 17.53
C PRO A 155 10.85 -0.70 18.35
N PHE A 156 11.79 0.07 17.81
CA PHE A 156 13.05 0.46 18.46
C PHE A 156 13.04 1.94 18.86
N ALA A 157 11.86 2.59 18.90
CA ALA A 157 11.71 3.94 19.42
C ALA A 157 12.31 4.06 20.83
N ASP A 158 12.89 5.21 21.13
CA ASP A 158 13.64 5.54 22.34
C ASP A 158 14.98 4.84 22.54
N PHE A 159 15.37 3.91 21.66
CA PHE A 159 16.72 3.36 21.68
C PHE A 159 17.73 4.31 21.03
N LEU A 160 18.96 4.23 21.53
CA LEU A 160 20.11 4.94 21.00
C LEU A 160 20.91 3.99 20.12
N GLY A 161 21.43 4.51 19.01
CA GLY A 161 22.29 3.76 18.12
C GLY A 161 23.25 4.66 17.36
N THR A 162 24.15 4.01 16.64
CA THR A 162 25.16 4.69 15.82
C THR A 162 24.93 4.32 14.36
N ILE A 163 24.99 5.30 13.47
CA ILE A 163 24.87 5.03 12.03
C ILE A 163 26.10 4.25 11.57
N ASP A 164 25.89 3.05 11.04
CA ASP A 164 26.93 2.19 10.48
C ASP A 164 27.10 2.44 8.98
N THR A 165 26.00 2.51 8.23
CA THR A 165 26.04 2.73 6.78
C THR A 165 24.84 3.57 6.35
N ILE A 166 25.04 4.48 5.39
CA ILE A 166 23.98 5.30 4.81
C ILE A 166 23.77 4.88 3.36
N ASP A 167 22.55 4.47 3.03
CA ASP A 167 22.12 4.22 1.65
C ASP A 167 21.29 5.42 1.18
N GLU A 168 21.97 6.49 0.77
CA GLU A 168 21.36 7.70 0.23
C GLU A 168 20.52 7.42 -1.03
N ALA A 169 20.87 6.37 -1.79
CA ALA A 169 20.13 5.98 -2.99
C ALA A 169 18.77 5.35 -2.67
N LYS A 170 18.62 4.76 -1.48
CA LYS A 170 17.38 4.12 -1.02
C LYS A 170 16.65 4.88 0.08
N GLY A 171 17.19 5.96 0.61
CA GLY A 171 16.55 6.69 1.71
C GLY A 171 16.69 5.98 3.07
N LYS A 172 17.67 5.09 3.22
CA LYS A 172 17.77 4.21 4.40
C LYS A 172 19.10 4.35 5.11
N VAL A 173 19.06 4.15 6.41
CA VAL A 173 20.23 4.11 7.29
C VAL A 173 20.30 2.78 7.99
N LYS A 174 21.49 2.19 8.02
CA LYS A 174 21.79 1.07 8.88
C LYS A 174 22.31 1.63 10.19
N VAL A 175 21.61 1.36 11.28
CA VAL A 175 21.95 1.84 12.62
C VAL A 175 22.27 0.63 13.50
N LEU A 176 23.39 0.70 14.22
CA LEU A 176 23.74 -0.24 15.27
C LEU A 176 23.03 0.19 16.54
N VAL A 177 21.95 -0.50 16.90
CA VAL A 177 21.21 -0.23 18.13
C VAL A 177 21.83 -1.01 19.27
N SER A 178 22.12 -0.33 20.37
CA SER A 178 22.57 -1.01 21.58
C SER A 178 21.35 -1.50 22.35
N ILE A 179 21.06 -2.80 22.26
CA ILE A 179 19.96 -3.44 22.98
C ILE A 179 20.56 -4.57 23.81
N PHE A 180 20.32 -4.56 25.12
CA PHE A 180 20.83 -5.56 26.08
C PHE A 180 22.38 -5.71 26.09
N GLY A 181 23.12 -4.61 25.90
CA GLY A 181 24.58 -4.62 25.90
C GLY A 181 25.23 -5.28 24.68
N ARG A 182 24.44 -5.50 23.61
CA ARG A 182 24.90 -6.02 22.32
C ARG A 182 24.48 -5.07 21.21
N GLU A 183 25.37 -4.83 20.25
CA GLU A 183 25.08 -4.00 19.08
C GLU A 183 24.39 -4.85 18.02
N THR A 184 23.16 -4.46 17.65
CA THR A 184 22.38 -5.15 16.61
C THR A 184 22.14 -4.18 15.46
N PRO A 185 22.56 -4.51 14.22
CA PRO A 185 22.31 -3.66 13.06
C PRO A 185 20.84 -3.74 12.64
N VAL A 186 20.18 -2.60 12.60
CA VAL A 186 18.80 -2.44 12.09
C VAL A 186 18.79 -1.46 10.94
N GLU A 187 17.92 -1.69 9.97
CA GLU A 187 17.74 -0.81 8.82
C GLU A 187 16.51 0.07 9.06
N LEU A 188 16.70 1.39 9.09
CA LEU A 188 15.70 2.39 9.42
C LEU A 188 15.62 3.44 8.31
N ASP A 189 14.48 4.10 8.21
CA ASP A 189 14.34 5.28 7.36
C ASP A 189 15.01 6.49 8.02
N PHE A 190 15.51 7.44 7.22
CA PHE A 190 15.97 8.75 7.70
C PHE A 190 14.94 9.49 8.56
N LEU A 191 13.65 9.23 8.34
CA LEU A 191 12.55 9.81 9.11
C LEU A 191 12.41 9.21 10.52
N GLN A 192 12.88 7.99 10.72
CA GLN A 192 12.75 7.25 11.97
C GLN A 192 13.91 7.49 12.93
N VAL A 193 14.93 8.24 12.48
CA VAL A 193 16.10 8.58 13.28
C VAL A 193 16.18 10.09 13.45
N ALA A 194 16.46 10.51 14.68
CA ALA A 194 16.78 11.89 15.02
C ALA A 194 18.22 11.96 15.51
N LYS A 195 18.94 12.99 15.05
CA LYS A 195 20.30 13.26 15.49
C LYS A 195 20.32 13.71 16.96
N LEU A 196 21.33 13.28 17.70
CA LEU A 196 21.67 13.79 19.04
C LEU A 196 22.60 14.99 18.99
#